data_AF-A0A357D027-F1
#
_entry.id   AF-A0A357D027-F1
#
_cell.length_a   1.000
_cell.length_b   1.000
_cell.length_c   1.000
_cell.angle_alpha   90.00
_cell.angle_beta   90.00
_cell.angle_gamma   90.00
#
_symmetry.space_group_name_H-M   'P 1'
#
loop_
_entity.id
_entity.type
_entity.pdbx_description
1 polymer ?
#
loop_
_entity_poly.entity_id
_entity_poly.type
_entity_poly.pdbx_seq_one_letter_code
_entity_poly.pdbx_strand_id
1 'polypeptide(L)'
;MFMKELKFIQLQKDNDEHCKLFENLMIPYMKELDEHKNRVTPEDFVFKFTHSILKMQGPYDRHLELCYDNEKLIGFLYGKVDREGHKGFIKPGFGYIMEFFILPKYRLQGYGKAMFQRIESLFATDGAKQMYLNTDPITGVPFWTAMGFTATDEVSPENNMVIYEKEVSILNVVPMKIEHIEFVYQIKSCVCNKAALHGGDMTLDEWKQACLKNLADPDETNFIIQKGIIPVAWLKVNSLKSSWAWISMLVVHEKFHRQGIGSFAVQYAEDFVRSKGINIIGIHTTVDNIAAKNCYKKLGYHIHDEAECITGDGVKRLGLSFHRDHLDAVRMNIDGVTFYIGEPHDFSFISKIGKVFCVFDAMDSGNICFVVERDGKRYFVKYAGVRTQEYEGKIEDAVIRLKNAVKVYENLNHPYLIHLVDHYTVGNGYIAVFDWVDGEGLRSYWNFVGEPMWKSEASPNYRFRHLPTQKRIAVVDKIMEFHKHIVDKGYVPVDFYGGSMIYDFDTDDFHICDIDFYCKTPAKNDMGKMWGSSRFMSPEEYELGADLDEKTVVYLLGATAFELLANDTEESYQAWEDGKLSRSFGTWSATKALFDVALKAVSKDRSERYKTVSELITAWNAAKVINN
;
A
#
# COMPACT_ATOMS: atom_id res chain seq x y z
N MET A 1 0.35 24.86 6.56
CA MET A 1 0.92 26.11 6.01
C MET A 1 0.22 26.39 4.69
N PHE A 2 -0.47 27.52 4.51
CA PHE A 2 -1.21 27.81 3.29
C PHE A 2 -0.26 27.85 2.08
N MET A 3 -0.59 27.09 1.02
CA MET A 3 0.13 27.12 -0.25
C MET A 3 -0.02 28.52 -0.84
N LYS A 4 1.10 29.21 -1.11
CA LYS A 4 1.09 30.53 -1.77
C LYS A 4 0.59 30.38 -3.21
N GLU A 5 -0.25 31.31 -3.65
CA GLU A 5 -0.78 31.31 -5.01
C GLU A 5 0.26 31.82 -6.00
N LEU A 6 0.85 30.90 -6.77
CA LEU A 6 1.86 31.22 -7.76
C LEU A 6 1.30 31.09 -9.18
N LYS A 7 1.66 32.05 -10.04
CA LYS A 7 1.39 32.02 -11.47
C LYS A 7 2.67 31.66 -12.20
N PHE A 8 2.58 30.70 -13.11
CA PHE A 8 3.70 30.27 -13.95
C PHE A 8 3.44 30.65 -15.41
N ILE A 9 4.45 31.23 -16.07
CA ILE A 9 4.36 31.68 -17.46
C ILE A 9 5.49 31.07 -18.28
N GLN A 10 5.17 30.20 -19.22
CA GLN A 10 6.14 29.67 -20.19
C GLN A 10 6.66 30.80 -21.09
N LEU A 11 7.97 30.99 -21.09
CA LEU A 11 8.63 31.99 -21.92
C LEU A 11 8.52 31.65 -23.40
N GLN A 12 8.35 32.69 -24.21
CA GLN A 12 8.21 32.59 -25.67
C GLN A 12 9.40 33.35 -26.26
N LYS A 13 10.13 32.70 -27.16
CA LYS A 13 11.39 33.21 -27.73
C LYS A 13 11.21 34.44 -28.62
N ASP A 14 9.99 34.64 -29.07
CA ASP A 14 9.48 35.66 -29.98
C ASP A 14 8.69 36.77 -29.25
N ASN A 15 8.68 36.75 -27.91
CA ASN A 15 8.15 37.81 -27.09
C ASN A 15 9.29 38.65 -26.47
N ASP A 16 9.43 39.90 -26.90
CA ASP A 16 10.51 40.80 -26.48
C ASP A 16 10.50 41.10 -24.96
N GLU A 17 9.32 41.14 -24.33
CA GLU A 17 9.19 41.37 -22.89
C GLU A 17 9.69 40.14 -22.11
N HIS A 18 9.30 38.95 -22.56
CA HIS A 18 9.77 37.67 -22.04
C HIS A 18 11.30 37.55 -22.11
N CYS A 19 11.89 37.90 -23.26
CA CYS A 19 13.34 37.90 -23.46
C CYS A 19 14.05 38.84 -22.47
N LYS A 20 13.61 40.09 -22.37
CA LYS A 20 14.20 41.09 -21.46
C LYS A 20 14.07 40.70 -19.98
N LEU A 21 12.92 40.16 -19.58
CA LEU A 21 12.70 39.70 -18.21
C LEU A 21 13.66 38.56 -17.86
N PHE A 22 13.85 37.62 -18.77
CA PHE A 22 14.76 36.51 -18.55
C PHE A 22 16.23 36.96 -18.46
N GLU A 23 16.67 37.86 -19.34
CA GLU A 23 18.00 38.50 -19.24
C GLU A 23 18.23 39.13 -17.87
N ASN A 24 17.27 39.91 -17.39
CA ASN A 24 17.35 40.58 -16.10
C ASN A 24 17.42 39.60 -14.91
N LEU A 25 16.88 38.39 -15.05
CA LEU A 25 17.00 37.32 -14.05
C LEU A 25 18.32 36.55 -14.17
N MET A 26 18.86 36.40 -15.39
CA MET A 26 20.11 35.69 -15.63
C MET A 26 21.34 36.44 -15.12
N ILE A 27 21.32 37.78 -15.11
CA ILE A 27 22.41 38.60 -14.56
C ILE A 27 22.68 38.28 -13.08
N PRO A 28 21.72 38.44 -12.15
CA PRO A 28 21.93 38.13 -10.74
C PRO A 28 22.16 36.63 -10.50
N TYR A 29 21.56 35.75 -11.30
CA TYR A 29 21.81 34.31 -11.23
C TYR A 29 23.28 33.95 -11.53
N MET A 30 23.82 34.46 -12.64
CA MET A 30 25.21 34.20 -13.03
C MET A 30 26.20 34.82 -12.05
N LYS A 31 25.90 36.03 -11.55
CA LYS A 31 26.74 36.67 -10.53
C LYS A 31 26.86 35.82 -9.27
N GLU A 32 25.77 35.22 -8.80
CA GLU A 32 25.79 34.34 -7.63
C GLU A 32 26.65 33.08 -7.87
N LEU A 33 26.51 32.42 -9.02
CA LEU A 33 27.33 31.26 -9.38
C LEU A 33 28.82 31.63 -9.48
N ASP A 34 29.12 32.82 -9.97
CA ASP A 34 30.48 33.33 -10.09
C ASP A 34 31.11 33.62 -8.73
N GLU A 35 30.35 34.19 -7.80
CA GLU A 35 30.77 34.40 -6.41
C GLU A 35 31.11 33.07 -5.72
N HIS A 36 30.28 32.03 -5.90
CA HIS A 36 30.52 30.70 -5.32
C HIS A 36 31.74 29.98 -5.90
N LYS A 37 32.04 30.24 -7.18
CA LYS A 37 33.17 29.63 -7.91
C LYS A 37 34.42 30.51 -7.95
N ASN A 38 34.39 31.68 -7.29
CA ASN A 38 35.44 32.69 -7.31
C ASN A 38 35.95 32.99 -8.75
N ARG A 39 35.02 33.27 -9.66
CA ARG A 39 35.30 33.57 -11.07
C ARG A 39 34.51 34.80 -11.54
N VAL A 40 34.76 35.25 -12.76
CA VAL A 40 34.01 36.35 -13.40
C VAL A 40 33.65 35.95 -14.82
N THR A 41 32.36 35.92 -15.13
CA THR A 41 31.81 35.63 -16.45
C THR A 41 31.54 36.94 -17.19
N PRO A 42 32.09 37.15 -18.41
CA PRO A 42 31.84 38.37 -19.18
C PRO A 42 30.36 38.56 -19.53
N GLU A 43 29.85 39.80 -19.48
CA GLU A 43 28.44 40.11 -19.76
C GLU A 43 27.99 39.64 -21.15
N ASP A 44 28.84 39.80 -22.18
CA ASP A 44 28.60 39.30 -23.54
C ASP A 44 28.35 37.79 -23.58
N PHE A 45 29.00 37.03 -22.70
CA PHE A 45 28.80 35.59 -22.60
C PHE A 45 27.47 35.27 -21.92
N VAL A 46 27.13 35.97 -20.84
CA VAL A 46 25.82 35.84 -20.17
C VAL A 46 24.68 36.12 -21.15
N PHE A 47 24.80 37.18 -21.95
CA PHE A 47 23.84 37.53 -23.00
C PHE A 47 23.69 36.40 -24.03
N LYS A 48 24.81 35.92 -24.61
CA LYS A 48 24.80 34.84 -25.60
C LYS A 48 24.21 33.54 -25.04
N PHE A 49 24.54 33.18 -23.80
CA PHE A 49 24.03 31.99 -23.14
C PHE A 49 22.51 32.07 -22.89
N THR A 50 22.05 33.21 -22.36
CA THR A 50 20.63 33.50 -22.13
C THR A 50 19.82 33.36 -23.43
N HIS A 51 20.29 33.96 -24.52
CA HIS A 51 19.66 33.87 -25.82
C HIS A 51 19.71 32.45 -26.42
N SER A 52 20.74 31.67 -26.12
CA SER A 52 20.80 30.26 -26.51
C SER A 52 19.69 29.45 -25.82
N ILE A 53 19.46 29.66 -24.53
CA ILE A 53 18.37 29.01 -23.77
C ILE A 53 16.99 29.34 -24.40
N LEU A 54 16.76 30.61 -24.70
CA LEU A 54 15.50 31.06 -25.34
C LEU A 54 15.30 30.44 -26.72
N LYS A 55 16.35 30.35 -27.55
CA LYS A 55 16.27 29.75 -28.89
C LYS A 55 15.95 28.26 -28.87
N MET A 56 16.34 27.55 -27.81
CA MET A 56 16.06 26.12 -27.63
C MET A 56 14.61 25.84 -27.23
N GLN A 57 13.80 26.86 -26.93
CA GLN A 57 12.36 26.70 -26.69
C GLN A 57 11.62 26.25 -27.97
N GLY A 58 10.71 25.29 -27.82
CA GLY A 58 9.94 24.74 -28.94
C GLY A 58 9.39 23.32 -28.72
N PRO A 59 10.12 22.40 -28.05
CA PRO A 59 9.56 21.11 -27.65
C PRO A 59 8.55 21.26 -26.50
N TYR A 60 7.47 20.48 -26.52
CA TYR A 60 6.45 20.49 -25.46
C TYR A 60 6.98 20.01 -24.10
N ASP A 61 8.08 19.27 -24.09
CA ASP A 61 8.73 18.72 -22.90
C ASP A 61 9.93 19.55 -22.43
N ARG A 62 10.02 20.82 -22.85
CA ARG A 62 11.01 21.79 -22.39
C ARG A 62 10.31 22.97 -21.72
N HIS A 63 10.51 23.09 -20.43
CA HIS A 63 9.80 24.02 -19.55
C HIS A 63 10.73 25.13 -19.13
N LEU A 64 10.46 26.35 -19.57
CA LEU A 64 11.14 27.56 -19.11
C LEU A 64 10.06 28.51 -18.63
N GLU A 65 9.77 28.47 -17.34
CA GLU A 65 8.67 29.23 -16.76
C GLU A 65 9.16 30.32 -15.80
N LEU A 66 8.59 31.52 -15.94
CA LEU A 66 8.66 32.56 -14.91
C LEU A 66 7.65 32.28 -13.82
N CYS A 67 8.07 32.45 -12.57
CA CYS A 67 7.20 32.32 -11.40
C CYS A 67 6.84 33.71 -10.86
N TYR A 68 5.55 33.94 -10.65
CA TYR A 68 5.00 35.15 -10.05
C TYR A 68 4.18 34.83 -8.80
N ASP A 69 4.23 35.71 -7.82
CA ASP A 69 3.26 35.79 -6.72
C ASP A 69 2.48 37.09 -6.92
N ASN A 70 1.21 36.97 -7.32
CA ASN A 70 0.42 38.07 -7.86
C ASN A 70 1.18 38.74 -9.03
N GLU A 71 1.55 40.02 -8.89
CA GLU A 71 2.33 40.78 -9.89
C GLU A 71 3.85 40.73 -9.63
N LYS A 72 4.30 40.11 -8.54
CA LYS A 72 5.71 40.09 -8.15
C LYS A 72 6.43 38.93 -8.83
N LEU A 73 7.43 39.25 -9.65
CA LEU A 73 8.34 38.25 -10.23
C LEU A 73 9.21 37.65 -9.13
N ILE A 74 9.12 36.33 -8.94
CA ILE A 74 9.82 35.58 -7.90
C ILE A 74 11.14 35.00 -8.41
N GLY A 75 11.14 34.47 -9.64
CA GLY A 75 12.27 33.76 -10.21
C GLY A 75 11.86 32.98 -11.46
N PHE A 76 12.69 32.01 -11.86
CA PHE A 76 12.43 31.14 -12.99
C PHE A 76 12.83 29.69 -12.71
N LEU A 77 12.22 28.76 -13.46
CA LEU A 77 12.61 27.36 -13.52
C LEU A 77 12.87 26.98 -14.98
N TYR A 78 13.85 26.11 -15.21
CA TYR A 78 14.19 25.61 -16.52
C TYR A 78 14.54 24.11 -16.46
N GLY A 79 13.83 23.30 -17.24
CA GLY A 79 14.12 21.89 -17.36
C GLY A 79 13.55 21.26 -18.63
N LYS A 80 13.92 20.01 -18.87
CA LYS A 80 13.42 19.23 -20.01
C LYS A 80 13.32 17.75 -19.68
N VAL A 81 12.56 16.99 -20.44
CA VAL A 81 12.76 15.53 -20.51
C VAL A 81 13.85 15.21 -21.52
N ASP A 82 14.80 14.37 -21.12
CA ASP A 82 15.86 13.91 -22.02
C ASP A 82 15.34 12.91 -23.04
N ARG A 83 15.75 13.10 -24.29
CA ARG A 83 15.40 12.27 -25.45
C ARG A 83 16.68 11.81 -26.13
N GLU A 84 16.59 10.70 -26.85
CA GLU A 84 17.67 10.25 -27.72
C GLU A 84 18.05 11.37 -28.72
N GLY A 85 19.34 11.61 -28.88
CA GLY A 85 19.87 12.65 -29.78
C GLY A 85 19.94 14.06 -29.19
N HIS A 86 19.49 14.29 -27.95
CA HIS A 86 19.83 15.51 -27.22
C HIS A 86 21.36 15.62 -27.05
N LYS A 87 21.90 16.84 -27.14
CA LYS A 87 23.33 17.11 -26.93
C LYS A 87 23.67 17.20 -25.44
N GLY A 88 24.90 16.84 -25.11
CA GLY A 88 25.43 16.91 -23.75
C GLY A 88 25.29 15.59 -22.99
N PHE A 89 25.49 15.64 -21.68
CA PHE A 89 25.13 14.54 -20.79
C PHE A 89 23.61 14.39 -20.76
N ILE A 90 23.10 13.18 -21.06
CA ILE A 90 21.67 12.91 -21.11
C ILE A 90 21.33 11.57 -20.45
N LYS A 91 20.17 11.52 -19.81
CA LYS A 91 19.56 10.28 -19.32
C LYS A 91 18.19 10.12 -19.97
N PRO A 92 18.08 9.43 -21.14
CA PRO A 92 16.82 9.34 -21.87
C PRO A 92 15.63 8.92 -20.99
N GLY A 93 14.54 9.69 -21.06
CA GLY A 93 13.34 9.50 -20.24
C GLY A 93 13.39 10.14 -18.85
N PHE A 94 14.51 10.74 -18.44
CA PHE A 94 14.60 11.48 -17.18
C PHE A 94 14.24 12.95 -17.39
N GLY A 95 13.62 13.56 -16.37
CA GLY A 95 13.55 15.01 -16.26
C GLY A 95 14.89 15.60 -15.81
N TYR A 96 15.44 16.55 -16.56
CA TYR A 96 16.66 17.27 -16.19
C TYR A 96 16.31 18.70 -15.77
N ILE A 97 16.48 19.01 -14.48
CA ILE A 97 16.40 20.40 -13.99
C ILE A 97 17.74 21.07 -14.33
N MET A 98 17.73 21.95 -15.33
CA MET A 98 18.92 22.57 -15.88
C MET A 98 19.29 23.85 -15.10
N GLU A 99 18.31 24.74 -14.92
CA GLU A 99 18.55 26.03 -14.27
C GLU A 99 17.35 26.35 -13.37
N PHE A 100 17.61 26.84 -12.16
CA PHE A 100 16.56 27.10 -11.18
C PHE A 100 16.98 28.26 -10.29
N PHE A 101 16.23 29.36 -10.31
CA PHE A 101 16.63 30.56 -9.62
C PHE A 101 15.46 31.25 -8.94
N ILE A 102 15.72 31.67 -7.70
CA ILE A 102 14.81 32.49 -6.90
C ILE A 102 15.59 33.74 -6.51
N LEU A 103 14.99 34.91 -6.77
CA LEU A 103 15.57 36.17 -6.35
C LEU A 103 15.87 36.14 -4.84
N PRO A 104 17.07 36.55 -4.38
CA PRO A 104 17.50 36.38 -2.99
C PRO A 104 16.49 36.87 -1.94
N LYS A 105 15.81 37.99 -2.21
CA LYS A 105 14.79 38.59 -1.33
C LYS A 105 13.55 37.72 -1.09
N TYR A 106 13.30 36.68 -1.89
CA TYR A 106 12.17 35.76 -1.74
C TYR A 106 12.58 34.39 -1.19
N ARG A 107 13.86 34.16 -0.91
CA ARG A 107 14.32 32.87 -0.34
C ARG A 107 13.80 32.66 1.08
N LEU A 108 13.74 31.40 1.50
CA LEU A 108 13.24 30.96 2.82
C LEU A 108 11.76 31.28 3.10
N GLN A 109 10.98 31.59 2.06
CA GLN A 109 9.56 31.91 2.16
C GLN A 109 8.65 30.86 1.48
N GLY A 110 9.19 29.66 1.21
CA GLY A 110 8.46 28.54 0.62
C GLY A 110 8.39 28.53 -0.92
N TYR A 111 8.79 29.60 -1.62
CA TYR A 111 8.70 29.67 -3.08
C TYR A 111 9.52 28.59 -3.80
N GLY A 112 10.71 28.24 -3.29
CA GLY A 112 11.55 27.21 -3.92
C GLY A 112 10.89 25.85 -3.93
N LYS A 113 10.28 25.45 -2.81
CA LYS A 113 9.50 24.20 -2.74
C LYS A 113 8.34 24.21 -3.74
N ALA A 114 7.61 25.31 -3.85
CA ALA A 114 6.47 25.43 -4.76
C ALA A 114 6.90 25.42 -6.25
N MET A 115 7.99 26.11 -6.59
CA MET A 115 8.56 26.09 -7.94
C MET A 115 9.13 24.71 -8.30
N PHE A 116 9.73 24.00 -7.33
CA PHE A 116 10.16 22.61 -7.53
C PHE A 116 8.97 21.68 -7.81
N GLN A 117 7.91 21.76 -7.00
CA GLN A 117 6.69 20.97 -7.23
C GLN A 117 6.10 21.22 -8.62
N ARG A 118 6.18 22.46 -9.12
CA ARG A 118 5.75 22.78 -10.49
C ARG A 118 6.56 22.03 -11.55
N ILE A 119 7.89 22.10 -11.52
CA ILE A 119 8.73 21.43 -12.53
C ILE A 119 8.65 19.90 -12.43
N GLU A 120 8.49 19.35 -11.22
CA GLU A 120 8.22 17.93 -11.02
C GLU A 120 6.90 17.49 -11.69
N SER A 121 5.82 18.25 -11.51
CA SER A 121 4.53 17.96 -12.16
C SER A 121 4.61 18.07 -13.69
N LEU A 122 5.43 18.97 -14.23
CA LEU A 122 5.66 19.08 -15.66
C LEU A 122 6.38 17.82 -16.19
N PHE A 123 7.45 17.38 -15.52
CA PHE A 123 8.13 16.12 -15.88
C PHE A 123 7.23 14.90 -15.78
N ALA A 124 6.39 14.81 -14.75
CA ALA A 124 5.39 13.75 -14.63
C ALA A 124 4.40 13.75 -15.82
N THR A 125 4.02 14.94 -16.30
CA THR A 125 3.13 15.10 -17.46
C THR A 125 3.78 14.59 -18.74
N ASP A 126 5.07 14.85 -18.89
CA ASP A 126 5.85 14.41 -20.06
C ASP A 126 6.29 12.94 -20.00
N GLY A 127 5.90 12.22 -18.94
CA GLY A 127 6.13 10.79 -18.78
C GLY A 127 7.45 10.41 -18.12
N ALA A 128 8.19 11.36 -17.56
CA ALA A 128 9.40 11.06 -16.80
C ALA A 128 9.06 10.37 -15.47
N LYS A 129 9.77 9.27 -15.18
CA LYS A 129 9.66 8.53 -13.90
C LYS A 129 10.78 8.85 -12.93
N GLN A 130 11.90 9.31 -13.45
CA GLN A 130 13.07 9.76 -12.71
C GLN A 130 13.42 11.17 -13.15
N MET A 131 14.09 11.91 -12.27
CA MET A 131 14.67 13.21 -12.60
C MET A 131 16.04 13.36 -11.97
N TYR A 132 16.86 14.21 -12.60
CA TYR A 132 18.20 14.50 -12.12
C TYR A 132 18.56 15.98 -12.28
N LEU A 133 19.62 16.36 -11.60
CA LEU A 133 20.25 17.67 -11.69
C LEU A 133 21.72 17.59 -11.25
N ASN A 134 22.51 18.55 -11.70
CA ASN A 134 23.76 18.94 -11.05
C ASN A 134 23.52 20.30 -10.37
N THR A 135 24.12 20.54 -9.20
CA THR A 135 23.80 21.74 -8.43
C THR A 135 24.97 22.33 -7.69
N ASP A 136 24.93 23.64 -7.53
CA ASP A 136 25.93 24.39 -6.79
C ASP A 136 26.08 23.85 -5.35
N PRO A 137 27.31 23.57 -4.89
CA PRO A 137 27.54 22.97 -3.58
C PRO A 137 27.18 23.89 -2.40
N ILE A 138 27.10 25.20 -2.61
CA ILE A 138 26.87 26.18 -1.54
C ILE A 138 25.37 26.39 -1.30
N THR A 139 24.62 26.78 -2.32
CA THR A 139 23.18 27.09 -2.16
C THR A 139 22.27 25.97 -2.63
N GLY A 140 22.74 25.13 -3.55
CA GLY A 140 21.94 24.09 -4.19
C GLY A 140 21.79 22.82 -3.36
N VAL A 141 22.91 22.21 -2.95
CA VAL A 141 22.92 20.90 -2.29
C VAL A 141 22.00 20.83 -1.06
N PRO A 142 22.00 21.81 -0.12
CA PRO A 142 21.09 21.78 1.02
C PRO A 142 19.62 21.78 0.60
N PHE A 143 19.26 22.57 -0.42
CA PHE A 143 17.88 22.68 -0.90
C PHE A 143 17.41 21.40 -1.61
N TRP A 144 18.20 20.86 -2.54
CA TRP A 144 17.80 19.69 -3.32
C TRP A 144 17.76 18.41 -2.48
N THR A 145 18.70 18.27 -1.53
CA THR A 145 18.65 17.18 -0.54
C THR A 145 17.37 17.26 0.29
N ALA A 146 16.97 18.47 0.72
CA ALA A 146 15.70 18.68 1.42
C ALA A 146 14.45 18.40 0.55
N MET A 147 14.55 18.51 -0.78
CA MET A 147 13.50 18.12 -1.72
C MET A 147 13.49 16.61 -2.04
N GLY A 148 14.41 15.83 -1.45
CA GLY A 148 14.46 14.37 -1.58
C GLY A 148 15.39 13.86 -2.67
N PHE A 149 16.26 14.71 -3.23
CA PHE A 149 17.31 14.24 -4.13
C PHE A 149 18.45 13.57 -3.37
N THR A 150 19.02 12.53 -3.98
CA THR A 150 20.17 11.80 -3.44
C THR A 150 21.36 11.89 -4.39
N ALA A 151 22.57 12.05 -3.83
CA ALA A 151 23.79 12.07 -4.62
C ALA A 151 24.05 10.67 -5.21
N THR A 152 24.46 10.63 -6.47
CA THR A 152 24.92 9.42 -7.15
C THR A 152 26.44 9.37 -7.19
N ASP A 153 26.99 8.22 -7.61
CA ASP A 153 28.43 8.08 -7.90
C ASP A 153 28.84 8.70 -9.25
N GLU A 154 27.89 9.27 -9.99
CA GLU A 154 28.14 9.89 -11.30
C GLU A 154 28.46 11.39 -11.17
N VAL A 155 29.36 11.86 -12.03
CA VAL A 155 29.67 13.27 -12.21
C VAL A 155 29.34 13.70 -13.63
N SER A 156 28.78 14.90 -13.78
CA SER A 156 28.52 15.48 -15.10
C SER A 156 29.84 15.73 -15.82
N PRO A 157 30.03 15.23 -17.05
CA PRO A 157 31.26 15.45 -17.82
C PRO A 157 31.44 16.92 -18.25
N GLU A 158 30.39 17.73 -18.18
CA GLU A 158 30.40 19.12 -18.65
C GLU A 158 30.99 20.08 -17.61
N ASN A 159 30.81 19.78 -16.32
CA ASN A 159 31.25 20.66 -15.23
C ASN A 159 31.85 19.93 -14.03
N ASN A 160 32.00 18.61 -14.11
CA ASN A 160 32.56 17.72 -13.08
C ASN A 160 31.83 17.81 -11.73
N MET A 161 30.53 18.14 -11.75
CA MET A 161 29.68 18.21 -10.57
C MET A 161 28.91 16.91 -10.39
N VAL A 162 28.72 16.50 -9.13
CA VAL A 162 27.97 15.30 -8.76
C VAL A 162 26.53 15.38 -9.27
N ILE A 163 26.04 14.28 -9.84
CA ILE A 163 24.65 14.13 -10.28
C ILE A 163 23.79 13.70 -9.09
N TYR A 164 22.67 14.40 -8.92
CA TYR A 164 21.66 14.10 -7.92
C TYR A 164 20.40 13.57 -8.60
N GLU A 165 19.79 12.53 -8.04
CA GLU A 165 18.60 11.88 -8.61
C GLU A 165 17.45 11.75 -7.60
N LYS A 166 16.23 11.70 -8.15
CA LYS A 166 14.99 11.50 -7.41
C LYS A 166 13.92 10.89 -8.32
N GLU A 167 13.08 10.03 -7.76
CA GLU A 167 11.83 9.60 -8.40
C GLU A 167 10.83 10.76 -8.58
N VAL A 168 10.18 10.80 -9.73
CA VAL A 168 9.15 11.80 -10.04
C VAL A 168 7.83 11.40 -9.38
N SER A 169 7.28 12.31 -8.58
CA SER A 169 5.94 12.15 -8.00
C SER A 169 4.88 12.30 -9.10
N ILE A 170 4.30 11.18 -9.53
CA ILE A 170 3.32 11.17 -10.65
C ILE A 170 1.99 11.85 -10.26
N LEU A 171 1.58 11.70 -9.00
CA LEU A 171 0.36 12.29 -8.46
C LEU A 171 0.70 13.44 -7.52
N ASN A 172 -0.05 14.54 -7.63
CA ASN A 172 0.02 15.66 -6.69
C ASN A 172 -1.38 16.19 -6.39
N VAL A 173 -1.47 17.07 -5.40
CA VAL A 173 -2.73 17.66 -4.95
C VAL A 173 -2.62 19.17 -4.91
N VAL A 174 -3.61 19.84 -5.48
CA VAL A 174 -3.77 21.30 -5.44
C VAL A 174 -5.11 21.66 -4.81
N PRO A 175 -5.22 22.82 -4.14
CA PRO A 175 -6.53 23.33 -3.73
C PRO A 175 -7.46 23.52 -4.92
N MET A 176 -8.73 23.15 -4.77
CA MET A 176 -9.75 23.43 -5.78
C MET A 176 -9.96 24.94 -5.90
N LYS A 177 -10.19 25.40 -7.13
CA LYS A 177 -10.41 26.81 -7.49
C LYS A 177 -11.62 26.94 -8.42
N ILE A 178 -12.05 28.17 -8.69
CA ILE A 178 -13.18 28.47 -9.58
C ILE A 178 -13.01 27.83 -10.96
N GLU A 179 -11.80 27.86 -11.52
CA GLU A 179 -11.47 27.23 -12.82
C GLU A 179 -11.68 25.71 -12.86
N HIS A 180 -11.65 25.05 -11.69
CA HIS A 180 -11.86 23.61 -11.59
C HIS A 180 -13.34 23.21 -11.51
N ILE A 181 -14.27 24.16 -11.28
CA ILE A 181 -15.69 23.85 -11.05
C ILE A 181 -16.30 23.04 -12.20
N GLU A 182 -15.98 23.42 -13.44
CA GLU A 182 -16.50 22.74 -14.64
C GLU A 182 -15.92 21.33 -14.79
N PHE A 183 -14.62 21.14 -14.51
CA PHE A 183 -14.00 19.81 -14.48
C PHE A 183 -14.69 18.91 -13.45
N VAL A 184 -14.91 19.41 -12.23
CA VAL A 184 -15.56 18.62 -11.18
C VAL A 184 -17.00 18.27 -11.57
N TYR A 185 -17.73 19.20 -12.18
CA TYR A 185 -19.07 18.95 -12.70
C TYR A 185 -19.07 17.80 -13.72
N GLN A 186 -18.14 17.84 -14.68
CA GLN A 186 -18.01 16.82 -15.73
C GLN A 186 -17.74 15.43 -15.14
N ILE A 187 -16.75 15.29 -14.25
CA ILE A 187 -16.40 13.97 -13.70
C ILE A 187 -17.49 13.43 -12.78
N LYS A 188 -18.17 14.29 -12.00
CA LYS A 188 -19.28 13.89 -11.13
C LYS A 188 -20.50 13.45 -11.94
N SER A 189 -20.71 14.07 -13.09
CA SER A 189 -21.89 13.85 -13.93
C SER A 189 -21.69 12.77 -15.00
N CYS A 190 -20.51 12.13 -15.10
CA CYS A 190 -20.34 10.96 -15.97
C CYS A 190 -21.31 9.86 -15.54
N VAL A 191 -21.78 9.06 -16.49
CA VAL A 191 -22.74 7.96 -16.28
C VAL A 191 -22.28 7.04 -15.15
N CYS A 192 -21.01 6.63 -15.21
CA CYS A 192 -20.30 5.84 -14.21
C CYS A 192 -20.38 6.38 -12.78
N ASN A 193 -19.89 7.60 -12.58
CA ASN A 193 -19.74 8.21 -11.27
C ASN A 193 -21.10 8.63 -10.73
N LYS A 194 -22.01 9.13 -11.58
CA LYS A 194 -23.38 9.45 -11.16
C LYS A 194 -24.11 8.20 -10.65
N ALA A 195 -23.96 7.06 -11.34
CA ALA A 195 -24.51 5.79 -10.90
C ALA A 195 -23.89 5.31 -9.58
N ALA A 196 -22.57 5.38 -9.43
CA ALA A 196 -21.88 4.93 -8.21
C ALA A 196 -22.12 5.84 -6.98
N LEU A 197 -22.33 7.14 -7.20
CA LEU A 197 -22.58 8.12 -6.14
C LEU A 197 -24.08 8.29 -5.83
N HIS A 198 -24.96 7.69 -6.64
CA HIS A 198 -26.41 7.90 -6.58
C HIS A 198 -26.77 9.39 -6.59
N GLY A 199 -26.11 10.14 -7.49
CA GLY A 199 -26.22 11.60 -7.56
C GLY A 199 -27.49 12.05 -8.28
N GLY A 200 -28.23 12.98 -7.69
CA GLY A 200 -29.38 13.63 -8.33
C GLY A 200 -28.99 14.48 -9.54
N ASP A 201 -30.00 14.85 -10.33
CA ASP A 201 -29.84 15.79 -11.43
C ASP A 201 -29.58 17.21 -10.90
N MET A 202 -28.58 17.87 -11.49
CA MET A 202 -28.20 19.23 -11.14
C MET A 202 -27.62 19.91 -12.37
N THR A 203 -28.07 21.13 -12.66
CA THR A 203 -27.53 21.95 -13.73
C THR A 203 -26.14 22.48 -13.38
N LEU A 204 -25.35 22.86 -14.38
CA LEU A 204 -24.02 23.45 -14.15
C LEU A 204 -24.11 24.76 -13.34
N ASP A 205 -25.19 25.54 -13.50
CA ASP A 205 -25.37 26.79 -12.76
C ASP A 205 -25.67 26.56 -11.28
N GLU A 206 -26.57 25.61 -10.96
CA GLU A 206 -26.81 25.19 -9.56
C GLU A 206 -25.53 24.65 -8.91
N TRP A 207 -24.77 23.86 -9.67
CA TRP A 207 -23.48 23.34 -9.21
C TRP A 207 -22.45 24.45 -8.96
N LYS A 208 -22.35 25.43 -9.86
CA LYS A 208 -21.47 26.61 -9.70
C LYS A 208 -21.79 27.35 -8.40
N GLN A 209 -23.07 27.60 -8.13
CA GLN A 209 -23.49 28.26 -6.88
C GLN A 209 -23.14 27.43 -5.64
N ALA A 210 -23.38 26.12 -5.67
CA ALA A 210 -23.02 25.23 -4.56
C ALA A 210 -21.51 25.18 -4.30
N CYS A 211 -20.69 25.11 -5.35
CA CYS A 211 -19.23 25.14 -5.24
C CYS A 211 -18.71 26.45 -4.65
N LEU A 212 -19.23 27.59 -5.09
CA LEU A 212 -18.82 28.90 -4.56
C LEU A 212 -19.11 29.01 -3.07
N LYS A 213 -20.24 28.48 -2.60
CA LYS A 213 -20.55 28.41 -1.17
C LYS A 213 -19.56 27.50 -0.43
N ASN A 214 -19.29 26.31 -0.94
CA ASN A 214 -18.36 25.36 -0.30
C ASN A 214 -16.91 25.88 -0.25
N LEU A 215 -16.46 26.59 -1.30
CA LEU A 215 -15.12 27.20 -1.34
C LEU A 215 -14.95 28.33 -0.32
N ALA A 216 -16.05 28.94 0.12
CA ALA A 216 -16.06 29.98 1.15
C ALA A 216 -16.22 29.41 2.58
N ASP A 217 -16.49 28.11 2.74
CA ASP A 217 -16.69 27.50 4.06
C ASP A 217 -15.36 27.13 4.72
N PRO A 218 -14.98 27.79 5.83
CA PRO A 218 -13.73 27.49 6.54
C PRO A 218 -13.72 26.13 7.25
N ASP A 219 -14.86 25.44 7.38
CA ASP A 219 -14.94 24.08 7.93
C ASP A 219 -14.76 22.99 6.85
N GLU A 220 -14.64 23.39 5.59
CA GLU A 220 -14.46 22.49 4.45
C GLU A 220 -13.20 22.84 3.66
N THR A 221 -12.63 21.85 2.98
CA THR A 221 -11.56 22.08 2.01
C THR A 221 -11.73 21.13 0.84
N ASN A 222 -11.60 21.69 -0.36
CA ASN A 222 -11.72 20.96 -1.61
C ASN A 222 -10.37 20.91 -2.31
N PHE A 223 -10.05 19.76 -2.89
CA PHE A 223 -8.79 19.46 -3.53
C PHE A 223 -9.01 18.87 -4.91
N ILE A 224 -8.10 19.17 -5.82
CA ILE A 224 -7.97 18.52 -7.11
C ILE A 224 -6.70 17.68 -7.08
N ILE A 225 -6.86 16.40 -7.40
CA ILE A 225 -5.73 15.50 -7.59
C ILE A 225 -5.36 15.57 -9.05
N GLN A 226 -4.07 15.76 -9.30
CA GLN A 226 -3.51 15.86 -10.64
C GLN A 226 -2.54 14.70 -10.90
N LYS A 227 -2.56 14.20 -12.14
CA LYS A 227 -1.52 13.33 -12.68
C LYS A 227 -0.61 14.19 -13.55
N GLY A 228 0.58 14.51 -13.06
CA GLY A 228 1.32 15.67 -13.54
C GLY A 228 0.52 16.95 -13.35
N ILE A 229 0.27 17.71 -14.41
CA ILE A 229 -0.59 18.92 -14.36
C ILE A 229 -2.06 18.66 -14.72
N ILE A 230 -2.42 17.42 -15.07
CA ILE A 230 -3.76 17.07 -15.56
C ILE A 230 -4.68 16.76 -14.36
N PRO A 231 -5.79 17.48 -14.15
CA PRO A 231 -6.80 17.12 -13.15
C PRO A 231 -7.41 15.73 -13.42
N VAL A 232 -7.42 14.86 -12.41
CA VAL A 232 -7.92 13.47 -12.53
C VAL A 232 -8.90 13.07 -11.43
N ALA A 233 -8.96 13.80 -10.31
CA ALA A 233 -9.96 13.54 -9.28
C ALA A 233 -10.30 14.79 -8.46
N TRP A 234 -11.44 14.75 -7.79
CA TRP A 234 -11.87 15.72 -6.80
C TRP A 234 -12.02 15.04 -5.44
N LEU A 235 -11.45 15.67 -4.41
CA LEU A 235 -11.52 15.24 -3.02
C LEU A 235 -12.06 16.41 -2.18
N LYS A 236 -13.06 16.13 -1.34
CA LYS A 236 -13.62 17.09 -0.40
C LYS A 236 -13.51 16.53 1.02
N VAL A 237 -12.96 17.35 1.92
CA VAL A 237 -12.85 17.07 3.35
C VAL A 237 -13.63 18.14 4.12
N ASN A 238 -14.41 17.76 5.13
CA ASN A 238 -15.13 18.71 6.00
C ASN A 238 -15.02 18.34 7.49
N SER A 239 -15.70 19.11 8.33
CA SER A 239 -15.62 19.03 9.81
C SER A 239 -14.23 19.36 10.35
N LEU A 240 -13.52 20.27 9.68
CA LEU A 240 -12.13 20.65 10.01
C LEU A 240 -11.99 21.47 11.30
N LYS A 241 -13.08 21.86 11.95
CA LYS A 241 -13.12 22.53 13.26
C LYS A 241 -13.50 21.60 14.41
N SER A 242 -13.76 20.32 14.12
CA SER A 242 -14.09 19.29 15.11
C SER A 242 -12.86 18.45 15.48
N SER A 243 -13.02 17.53 16.44
CA SER A 243 -12.02 16.49 16.72
C SER A 243 -12.04 15.34 15.70
N TRP A 244 -12.99 15.39 14.75
CA TRP A 244 -13.25 14.38 13.72
C TRP A 244 -13.48 15.07 12.38
N ALA A 245 -12.83 14.61 11.30
CA ALA A 245 -13.05 15.07 9.93
C ALA A 245 -13.72 14.00 9.06
N TRP A 246 -14.34 14.39 7.94
CA TRP A 246 -14.89 13.44 6.98
C TRP A 246 -14.34 13.66 5.58
N ILE A 247 -14.02 12.57 4.89
CA ILE A 247 -13.99 12.58 3.42
C ILE A 247 -15.45 12.60 2.96
N SER A 248 -15.96 13.81 2.73
CA SER A 248 -17.36 14.02 2.35
C SER A 248 -17.63 13.77 0.87
N MET A 249 -16.58 13.81 0.04
CA MET A 249 -16.68 13.44 -1.37
C MET A 249 -15.33 13.00 -1.93
N LEU A 250 -15.33 11.92 -2.72
CA LEU A 250 -14.19 11.50 -3.53
C LEU A 250 -14.69 11.01 -4.88
N VAL A 251 -14.26 11.67 -5.96
CA VAL A 251 -14.64 11.32 -7.33
C VAL A 251 -13.40 11.25 -8.20
N VAL A 252 -13.12 10.07 -8.75
CA VAL A 252 -12.04 9.88 -9.72
C VAL A 252 -12.64 9.89 -11.13
N HIS A 253 -11.97 10.56 -12.07
CA HIS A 253 -12.36 10.53 -13.47
C HIS A 253 -12.31 9.08 -14.00
N GLU A 254 -13.36 8.65 -14.71
CA GLU A 254 -13.54 7.26 -15.21
C GLU A 254 -12.33 6.68 -15.96
N LYS A 255 -11.65 7.48 -16.80
CA LYS A 255 -10.48 7.07 -17.58
C LYS A 255 -9.26 6.73 -16.71
N PHE A 256 -9.30 7.11 -15.44
CA PHE A 256 -8.22 6.95 -14.48
C PHE A 256 -8.60 6.03 -13.30
N HIS A 257 -9.74 5.34 -13.39
CA HIS A 257 -10.10 4.31 -12.42
C HIS A 257 -9.06 3.19 -12.42
N ARG A 258 -8.89 2.53 -11.26
CA ARG A 258 -7.96 1.42 -11.04
C ARG A 258 -6.46 1.76 -11.26
N GLN A 259 -6.09 3.04 -11.27
CA GLN A 259 -4.69 3.51 -11.35
C GLN A 259 -4.13 4.01 -10.01
N GLY A 260 -4.71 3.59 -8.88
CA GLY A 260 -4.25 3.97 -7.53
C GLY A 260 -4.64 5.38 -7.05
N ILE A 261 -5.31 6.19 -7.87
CA ILE A 261 -5.67 7.58 -7.52
C ILE A 261 -6.61 7.67 -6.32
N GLY A 262 -7.58 6.75 -6.19
CA GLY A 262 -8.47 6.71 -5.03
C GLY A 262 -7.71 6.47 -3.72
N SER A 263 -6.76 5.53 -3.74
CA SER A 263 -5.91 5.25 -2.58
C SER A 263 -5.02 6.43 -2.20
N PHE A 264 -4.41 7.07 -3.21
CA PHE A 264 -3.62 8.28 -3.02
C PHE A 264 -4.47 9.42 -2.44
N ALA A 265 -5.71 9.59 -2.90
CA ALA A 265 -6.63 10.62 -2.40
C ALA A 265 -6.93 10.46 -0.91
N VAL A 266 -7.24 9.23 -0.49
CA VAL A 266 -7.58 8.92 0.90
C VAL A 266 -6.36 9.14 1.78
N GLN A 267 -5.19 8.64 1.40
CA GLN A 267 -3.93 8.87 2.14
C GLN A 267 -3.59 10.35 2.24
N TYR A 268 -3.78 11.13 1.17
CA TYR A 268 -3.60 12.57 1.23
C TYR A 268 -4.60 13.24 2.20
N ALA A 269 -5.86 12.79 2.22
CA ALA A 269 -6.85 13.30 3.15
C ALA A 269 -6.44 13.02 4.61
N GLU A 270 -5.93 11.82 4.90
CA GLU A 270 -5.38 11.43 6.21
C GLU A 270 -4.23 12.37 6.62
N ASP A 271 -3.24 12.56 5.74
CA ASP A 271 -2.10 13.46 6.01
C ASP A 271 -2.54 14.92 6.19
N PHE A 272 -3.50 15.38 5.40
CA PHE A 272 -4.06 16.72 5.50
C PHE A 272 -4.78 16.95 6.84
N VAL A 273 -5.67 16.05 7.20
CA VAL A 273 -6.43 16.09 8.47
C VAL A 273 -5.48 15.98 9.66
N ARG A 274 -4.46 15.11 9.59
CA ARG A 274 -3.38 15.03 10.60
C ARG A 274 -2.63 16.35 10.75
N SER A 275 -2.33 17.03 9.64
CA SER A 275 -1.65 18.34 9.67
C SER A 275 -2.47 19.44 10.35
N LYS A 276 -3.77 19.20 10.58
CA LYS A 276 -4.70 20.06 11.30
C LYS A 276 -4.89 19.65 12.78
N GLY A 277 -4.22 18.58 13.23
CA GLY A 277 -4.34 18.07 14.60
C GLY A 277 -5.61 17.23 14.85
N ILE A 278 -6.21 16.70 13.79
CA ILE A 278 -7.39 15.84 13.86
C ILE A 278 -6.93 14.39 13.65
N ASN A 279 -7.35 13.48 14.53
CA ASN A 279 -6.80 12.12 14.58
C ASN A 279 -7.80 11.03 14.17
N ILE A 280 -9.04 11.43 13.85
CA ILE A 280 -10.09 10.54 13.36
C ILE A 280 -10.62 11.11 12.05
N ILE A 281 -10.67 10.25 11.03
CA ILE A 281 -11.28 10.56 9.75
C ILE A 281 -12.31 9.49 9.39
N GLY A 282 -13.52 9.95 9.10
CA GLY A 282 -14.62 9.10 8.66
C GLY A 282 -14.84 9.19 7.16
N ILE A 283 -15.47 8.16 6.60
CA ILE A 283 -15.95 8.16 5.22
C ILE A 283 -17.24 7.37 5.08
N HIS A 284 -18.18 7.90 4.30
CA HIS A 284 -19.45 7.23 4.00
C HIS A 284 -19.45 6.71 2.57
N THR A 285 -20.09 5.56 2.37
CA THR A 285 -20.44 5.06 1.03
C THR A 285 -21.68 4.17 1.12
N THR A 286 -22.26 3.76 0.00
CA THR A 286 -23.38 2.81 -0.01
C THR A 286 -22.88 1.37 -0.15
N VAL A 287 -23.66 0.40 0.34
CA VAL A 287 -23.30 -1.03 0.29
C VAL A 287 -23.00 -1.52 -1.13
N ASP A 288 -23.70 -0.96 -2.13
CA ASP A 288 -23.58 -1.27 -3.55
C ASP A 288 -22.40 -0.57 -4.25
N ASN A 289 -21.72 0.38 -3.60
CA ASN A 289 -20.50 0.99 -4.12
C ASN A 289 -19.26 0.12 -3.81
N ILE A 290 -19.18 -1.01 -4.51
CA ILE A 290 -18.15 -2.04 -4.31
C ILE A 290 -16.73 -1.48 -4.49
N ALA A 291 -16.53 -0.57 -5.45
CA ALA A 291 -15.23 0.05 -5.71
C ALA A 291 -14.74 0.89 -4.53
N ALA A 292 -15.60 1.74 -3.96
CA ALA A 292 -15.27 2.54 -2.79
C ALA A 292 -15.02 1.66 -1.56
N LYS A 293 -15.92 0.71 -1.29
CA LYS A 293 -15.79 -0.25 -0.18
C LYS A 293 -14.45 -0.99 -0.21
N ASN A 294 -14.07 -1.52 -1.35
CA ASN A 294 -12.81 -2.25 -1.50
C ASN A 294 -11.59 -1.31 -1.35
N CYS A 295 -11.68 -0.08 -1.85
CA CYS A 295 -10.63 0.92 -1.68
C CYS A 295 -10.40 1.24 -0.20
N TYR A 296 -11.47 1.49 0.58
CA TYR A 296 -11.34 1.88 1.98
C TYR A 296 -10.88 0.72 2.86
N LYS A 297 -11.44 -0.49 2.66
CA LYS A 297 -10.98 -1.69 3.36
C LYS A 297 -9.50 -1.98 3.11
N LYS A 298 -9.03 -1.80 1.87
CA LYS A 298 -7.60 -1.95 1.53
C LYS A 298 -6.70 -0.98 2.30
N LEU A 299 -7.22 0.17 2.72
CA LEU A 299 -6.50 1.21 3.44
C LEU A 299 -6.66 1.13 4.96
N GLY A 300 -7.19 0.01 5.47
CA GLY A 300 -7.37 -0.21 6.91
C GLY A 300 -8.58 0.52 7.50
N TYR A 301 -9.57 0.91 6.69
CA TYR A 301 -10.83 1.41 7.21
C TYR A 301 -11.77 0.25 7.55
N HIS A 302 -12.33 0.29 8.75
CA HIS A 302 -13.30 -0.69 9.23
C HIS A 302 -14.72 -0.13 9.13
N ILE A 303 -15.69 -1.01 8.85
CA ILE A 303 -17.11 -0.65 8.88
C ILE A 303 -17.50 -0.51 10.35
N HIS A 304 -17.92 0.69 10.75
CA HIS A 304 -18.36 0.98 12.12
C HIS A 304 -19.88 0.91 12.26
N ASP A 305 -20.60 1.35 11.22
CA ASP A 305 -22.05 1.43 11.24
C ASP A 305 -22.62 1.14 9.86
N GLU A 306 -23.82 0.54 9.85
CA GLU A 306 -24.61 0.22 8.67
C GLU A 306 -26.06 0.64 8.92
N ALA A 307 -26.51 1.68 8.20
CA ALA A 307 -27.79 2.33 8.45
C ALA A 307 -28.47 2.78 7.15
N GLU A 308 -29.80 2.83 7.15
CA GLU A 308 -30.54 3.36 6.00
C GLU A 308 -30.24 4.86 5.81
N CYS A 309 -29.88 5.25 4.59
CA CYS A 309 -29.68 6.63 4.18
C CYS A 309 -30.48 6.95 2.91
N ILE A 310 -30.83 8.24 2.73
CA ILE A 310 -31.39 8.74 1.47
C ILE A 310 -30.25 9.33 0.67
N THR A 311 -30.00 8.81 -0.52
CA THR A 311 -28.94 9.30 -1.42
C THR A 311 -29.41 10.48 -2.27
N GLY A 312 -28.50 11.07 -3.06
CA GLY A 312 -28.77 12.30 -3.81
C GLY A 312 -29.86 12.20 -4.88
N ASP A 313 -30.22 10.99 -5.31
CA ASP A 313 -31.33 10.67 -6.20
C ASP A 313 -32.69 10.49 -5.47
N GLY A 314 -32.71 10.67 -4.14
CA GLY A 314 -33.92 10.58 -3.31
C GLY A 314 -34.35 9.16 -2.94
N VAL A 315 -33.58 8.14 -3.30
CA VAL A 315 -33.90 6.74 -3.01
C VAL A 315 -33.24 6.27 -1.71
N LYS A 316 -33.97 5.47 -0.92
CA LYS A 316 -33.45 4.85 0.30
C LYS A 316 -32.51 3.70 -0.03
N ARG A 317 -31.32 3.70 0.58
CA ARG A 317 -30.30 2.67 0.43
C ARG A 317 -29.62 2.40 1.77
N LEU A 318 -28.94 1.26 1.86
CA LEU A 318 -28.12 0.94 3.01
C LEU A 318 -26.74 1.61 2.85
N GLY A 319 -26.42 2.50 3.79
CA GLY A 319 -25.17 3.23 3.88
C GLY A 319 -24.21 2.56 4.85
N LEU A 320 -22.92 2.67 4.56
CA LEU A 320 -21.82 2.24 5.40
C LEU A 320 -21.05 3.46 5.89
N SER A 321 -20.79 3.49 7.18
CA SER A 321 -19.88 4.44 7.80
C SER A 321 -18.59 3.72 8.12
N PHE A 322 -17.51 4.20 7.55
CA PHE A 322 -16.17 3.77 7.88
C PHE A 322 -15.50 4.82 8.74
N HIS A 323 -14.66 4.36 9.66
CA HIS A 323 -13.73 5.20 10.38
C HIS A 323 -12.35 4.54 10.37
N ARG A 324 -11.34 5.39 10.49
CA ARG A 324 -10.00 4.97 10.83
C ARG A 324 -9.65 5.68 12.12
N ASP A 325 -9.85 4.96 13.21
CA ASP A 325 -9.36 5.38 14.51
C ASP A 325 -7.85 5.06 14.52
N HIS A 326 -7.02 5.96 15.06
CA HIS A 326 -5.55 5.88 15.08
C HIS A 326 -4.79 6.45 13.86
N LEU A 327 -5.07 7.71 13.46
CA LEU A 327 -4.11 8.49 12.65
C LEU A 327 -2.80 8.83 13.39
N ASP A 328 -2.64 8.40 14.64
CA ASP A 328 -1.45 8.54 15.49
C ASP A 328 -0.25 7.72 14.98
N ALA A 329 -0.41 6.97 13.88
CA ALA A 329 0.65 6.17 13.31
C ALA A 329 1.87 7.03 12.92
N VAL A 330 3.00 6.73 13.54
CA VAL A 330 4.29 7.38 13.34
C VAL A 330 4.93 6.80 12.08
N ARG A 331 5.19 7.67 11.11
CA ARG A 331 5.95 7.33 9.90
C ARG A 331 7.42 7.13 10.26
N MET A 332 7.95 5.96 9.93
CA MET A 332 9.34 5.57 10.10
C MET A 332 9.99 5.30 8.74
N ASN A 333 11.32 5.39 8.69
CA ASN A 333 12.11 5.00 7.52
C ASN A 333 13.39 4.29 7.97
N ILE A 334 13.66 3.11 7.40
CA ILE A 334 14.90 2.35 7.62
C ILE A 334 15.34 1.82 6.26
N ASP A 335 16.62 2.04 5.90
CA ASP A 335 17.22 1.58 4.65
C ASP A 335 16.42 1.94 3.38
N GLY A 336 15.71 3.07 3.40
CA GLY A 336 14.86 3.55 2.31
C GLY A 336 13.43 3.00 2.32
N VAL A 337 13.11 2.03 3.18
CA VAL A 337 11.76 1.47 3.35
C VAL A 337 10.96 2.32 4.33
N THR A 338 9.82 2.84 3.87
CA THR A 338 8.89 3.63 4.71
C THR A 338 7.80 2.72 5.26
N PHE A 339 7.51 2.83 6.55
CA PHE A 339 6.46 2.08 7.25
C PHE A 339 5.90 2.90 8.42
N TYR A 340 4.88 2.38 9.10
CA TYR A 340 4.06 3.11 10.07
C TYR A 340 3.76 2.26 11.31
N ILE A 341 3.90 2.85 12.49
CA ILE A 341 3.72 2.17 13.79
C ILE A 341 2.90 3.03 14.73
N GLY A 342 2.28 2.46 15.75
CA GLY A 342 1.42 3.18 16.68
C GLY A 342 2.12 4.22 17.57
N GLU A 343 3.45 4.14 17.72
CA GLU A 343 4.24 5.07 18.53
C GLU A 343 5.73 5.08 18.10
N PRO A 344 6.50 6.16 18.34
CA PRO A 344 7.91 6.21 17.95
C PRO A 344 8.70 5.12 18.66
N HIS A 345 9.50 4.36 17.91
CA HIS A 345 10.27 3.24 18.45
C HIS A 345 11.66 3.16 17.82
N ASP A 346 12.68 2.83 18.61
CA ASP A 346 14.04 2.65 18.11
C ASP A 346 14.25 1.23 17.55
N PHE A 347 14.46 1.14 16.24
CA PHE A 347 14.76 -0.10 15.52
C PHE A 347 16.23 -0.26 15.17
N SER A 348 17.13 0.50 15.80
CA SER A 348 18.58 0.41 15.58
C SER A 348 19.11 -1.03 15.67
N PHE A 349 18.47 -1.88 16.47
CA PHE A 349 18.80 -3.31 16.61
C PHE A 349 18.64 -4.12 15.32
N ILE A 350 17.76 -3.75 14.39
CA ILE A 350 17.53 -4.48 13.14
C ILE A 350 18.78 -4.50 12.26
N SER A 351 19.58 -3.43 12.28
CA SER A 351 20.84 -3.33 11.54
C SER A 351 21.86 -4.43 11.89
N LYS A 352 21.74 -5.05 13.08
CA LYS A 352 22.57 -6.19 13.50
C LYS A 352 22.16 -7.51 12.85
N ILE A 353 20.90 -7.60 12.39
CA ILE A 353 20.36 -8.78 11.70
C ILE A 353 20.63 -8.68 10.20
N GLY A 354 20.37 -7.51 9.60
CA GLY A 354 20.62 -7.25 8.18
C GLY A 354 20.06 -5.90 7.72
N LYS A 355 20.21 -5.60 6.44
CA LYS A 355 19.61 -4.42 5.79
C LYS A 355 18.13 -4.67 5.55
N VAL A 356 17.26 -3.74 5.91
CA VAL A 356 15.81 -3.87 5.69
C VAL A 356 15.49 -3.83 4.20
N PHE A 357 14.77 -4.85 3.73
CA PHE A 357 14.28 -4.99 2.36
C PHE A 357 12.76 -4.72 2.26
N CYS A 358 11.99 -5.20 3.24
CA CYS A 358 10.54 -5.06 3.27
C CYS A 358 10.04 -5.03 4.73
N VAL A 359 8.88 -4.39 4.97
CA VAL A 359 8.23 -4.31 6.28
C VAL A 359 6.74 -4.60 6.15
N PHE A 360 6.20 -5.39 7.09
CA PHE A 360 4.76 -5.61 7.28
C PHE A 360 4.37 -5.04 8.65
N ASP A 361 3.73 -3.88 8.64
CA ASP A 361 3.54 -2.98 9.79
C ASP A 361 2.09 -2.91 10.30
N ALA A 362 1.14 -3.42 9.51
CA ALA A 362 -0.29 -3.44 9.82
C ALA A 362 -0.77 -4.75 10.49
N MET A 363 0.10 -5.51 11.15
CA MET A 363 -0.28 -6.80 11.73
C MET A 363 -1.16 -6.64 12.98
N ASP A 364 -2.30 -7.32 13.04
CA ASP A 364 -3.20 -7.40 14.21
C ASP A 364 -2.68 -8.29 15.35
N SER A 365 -1.64 -9.10 15.10
CA SER A 365 -0.99 -9.94 16.12
C SER A 365 -0.16 -9.15 17.15
N GLY A 366 0.13 -7.88 16.87
CA GLY A 366 1.08 -7.06 17.64
C GLY A 366 2.55 -7.30 17.27
N ASN A 367 2.82 -8.12 16.25
CA ASN A 367 4.17 -8.34 15.72
C ASN A 367 4.37 -7.50 14.45
N ILE A 368 5.26 -6.50 14.48
CA ILE A 368 5.77 -5.92 13.23
C ILE A 368 6.75 -6.92 12.62
N CYS A 369 6.67 -7.12 11.30
CA CYS A 369 7.52 -8.08 10.61
C CYS A 369 8.45 -7.40 9.62
N PHE A 370 9.71 -7.84 9.56
CA PHE A 370 10.72 -7.33 8.63
C PHE A 370 11.21 -8.47 7.74
N VAL A 371 11.53 -8.13 6.49
CA VAL A 371 12.43 -8.92 5.67
C VAL A 371 13.77 -8.21 5.66
N VAL A 372 14.82 -8.89 6.09
CA VAL A 372 16.18 -8.33 6.15
C VAL A 372 17.12 -9.16 5.29
N GLU A 373 18.10 -8.50 4.69
CA GLU A 373 19.12 -9.14 3.86
C GLU A 373 20.50 -9.01 4.52
N ARG A 374 21.21 -10.13 4.63
CA ARG A 374 22.59 -10.21 5.13
C ARG A 374 23.36 -11.28 4.35
N ASP A 375 24.51 -10.90 3.81
CA ASP A 375 25.41 -11.79 3.06
C ASP A 375 24.73 -12.53 1.90
N GLY A 376 23.85 -11.83 1.17
CA GLY A 376 23.10 -12.39 0.04
C GLY A 376 21.99 -13.39 0.43
N LYS A 377 21.68 -13.52 1.73
CA LYS A 377 20.56 -14.31 2.24
C LYS A 377 19.52 -13.40 2.88
N ARG A 378 18.25 -13.79 2.76
CA ARG A 378 17.12 -13.09 3.40
C ARG A 378 16.64 -13.84 4.63
N TYR A 379 16.10 -13.08 5.58
CA TYR A 379 15.49 -13.59 6.80
C TYR A 379 14.17 -12.87 7.05
N PHE A 380 13.19 -13.60 7.58
CA PHE A 380 11.95 -13.02 8.06
C PHE A 380 12.04 -12.82 9.58
N VAL A 381 11.75 -11.62 10.06
CA VAL A 381 11.91 -11.24 11.46
C VAL A 381 10.57 -10.82 12.02
N LYS A 382 10.04 -11.54 13.01
CA LYS A 382 8.91 -11.09 13.84
C LYS A 382 9.46 -10.31 15.03
N TYR A 383 8.93 -9.11 15.28
CA TYR A 383 9.27 -8.32 16.46
C TYR A 383 8.01 -7.91 17.21
N ALA A 384 7.91 -8.35 18.47
CA ALA A 384 6.93 -7.89 19.43
C ALA A 384 7.60 -6.89 20.37
N GLY A 385 7.15 -5.64 20.41
CA GLY A 385 7.74 -4.64 21.30
C GLY A 385 7.40 -3.20 20.96
N VAL A 386 6.44 -3.02 20.05
CA VAL A 386 5.89 -1.75 19.59
C VAL A 386 4.46 -2.02 19.17
N ARG A 387 3.56 -1.04 19.32
CA ARG A 387 2.20 -1.16 18.79
C ARG A 387 2.22 -1.09 17.25
N THR A 388 1.76 -2.14 16.57
CA THR A 388 1.49 -2.14 15.12
C THR A 388 0.20 -1.35 14.81
N GLN A 389 -0.07 -1.07 13.52
CA GLN A 389 -1.23 -0.24 13.18
C GLN A 389 -2.58 -0.85 13.57
N GLU A 390 -2.71 -2.18 13.49
CA GLU A 390 -3.97 -2.88 13.72
C GLU A 390 -4.03 -3.59 15.08
N TYR A 391 -3.05 -3.39 15.96
CA TYR A 391 -3.03 -4.05 17.27
C TYR A 391 -3.64 -3.19 18.38
N GLU A 392 -4.79 -3.62 18.88
CA GLU A 392 -5.53 -2.98 19.98
C GLU A 392 -5.12 -3.48 21.37
N GLY A 393 -4.29 -4.53 21.43
CA GLY A 393 -3.87 -5.17 22.68
C GLY A 393 -2.68 -4.48 23.38
N LYS A 394 -2.24 -5.08 24.49
CA LYS A 394 -1.04 -4.62 25.22
C LYS A 394 0.21 -5.20 24.58
N ILE A 395 1.26 -4.38 24.45
CA ILE A 395 2.54 -4.82 23.87
C ILE A 395 3.13 -5.98 24.66
N GLU A 396 2.98 -5.98 25.99
CA GLU A 396 3.42 -7.06 26.85
C GLU A 396 2.75 -8.41 26.51
N ASP A 397 1.47 -8.38 26.14
CA ASP A 397 0.74 -9.59 25.74
C ASP A 397 1.24 -10.12 24.39
N ALA A 398 1.56 -9.23 23.43
CA ALA A 398 2.22 -9.63 22.17
C ALA A 398 3.62 -10.22 22.41
N VAL A 399 4.41 -9.62 23.30
CA VAL A 399 5.74 -10.11 23.69
C VAL A 399 5.66 -11.50 24.32
N ILE A 400 4.72 -11.71 25.25
CA ILE A 400 4.50 -13.02 25.90
C ILE A 400 4.07 -14.05 24.87
N ARG A 401 3.16 -13.68 23.96
CA ARG A 401 2.66 -14.55 22.89
C ARG A 401 3.78 -14.98 21.94
N LEU A 402 4.61 -14.05 21.46
CA LEU A 402 5.74 -14.39 20.59
C LEU A 402 6.77 -15.28 21.31
N LYS A 403 7.04 -15.03 22.60
CA LYS A 403 7.89 -15.92 23.43
C LYS A 403 7.32 -17.33 23.56
N ASN A 404 6.00 -17.46 23.68
CA ASN A 404 5.34 -18.76 23.74
C ASN A 404 5.36 -19.45 22.37
N ALA A 405 5.06 -18.74 21.30
CA ALA A 405 5.11 -19.23 19.92
C ALA A 405 6.49 -19.78 19.56
N VAL A 406 7.57 -19.08 19.92
CA VAL A 406 8.95 -19.55 19.68
C VAL A 406 9.20 -20.95 20.25
N LYS A 407 8.73 -21.24 21.47
CA LYS A 407 8.86 -22.59 22.07
C LYS A 407 8.10 -23.65 21.28
N VAL A 408 7.01 -23.26 20.63
CA VAL A 408 6.25 -24.15 19.73
C VAL A 408 7.09 -24.48 18.49
N TYR A 409 7.68 -23.47 17.84
CA TYR A 409 8.58 -23.67 16.69
C TYR A 409 9.79 -24.55 17.04
N GLU A 410 10.41 -24.35 18.20
CA GLU A 410 11.52 -25.20 18.66
C GLU A 410 11.09 -26.67 18.81
N ASN A 411 9.92 -26.93 19.41
CA ASN A 411 9.44 -28.28 19.69
C ASN A 411 8.91 -29.03 18.47
N LEU A 412 8.40 -28.30 17.47
CA LEU A 412 7.70 -28.81 16.30
C LEU A 412 8.51 -28.67 14.99
N ASN A 413 9.83 -28.44 15.08
CA ASN A 413 10.71 -28.32 13.93
C ASN A 413 10.50 -29.46 12.93
N HIS A 414 10.21 -29.11 11.67
CA HIS A 414 9.83 -30.04 10.61
C HIS A 414 10.23 -29.49 9.24
N PRO A 415 10.57 -30.33 8.24
CA PRO A 415 10.93 -29.87 6.89
C PRO A 415 9.88 -29.02 6.15
N TYR A 416 8.61 -29.10 6.55
CA TYR A 416 7.52 -28.31 5.96
C TYR A 416 7.13 -27.10 6.80
N LEU A 417 7.82 -26.83 7.90
CA LEU A 417 7.61 -25.66 8.75
C LEU A 417 8.76 -24.68 8.48
N ILE A 418 8.46 -23.39 8.39
CA ILE A 418 9.51 -22.37 8.31
C ILE A 418 10.52 -22.53 9.46
N HIS A 419 11.80 -22.43 9.14
CA HIS A 419 12.85 -22.71 10.10
C HIS A 419 13.12 -21.50 11.00
N LEU A 420 12.98 -21.68 12.31
CA LEU A 420 13.39 -20.70 13.31
C LEU A 420 14.91 -20.76 13.48
N VAL A 421 15.58 -19.65 13.18
CA VAL A 421 17.05 -19.52 13.18
C VAL A 421 17.57 -19.00 14.53
N ASP A 422 16.92 -17.98 15.07
CA ASP A 422 17.33 -17.33 16.31
C ASP A 422 16.15 -16.61 16.97
N HIS A 423 16.25 -16.35 18.26
CA HIS A 423 15.29 -15.52 18.99
C HIS A 423 15.91 -14.95 20.26
N TYR A 424 15.59 -13.71 20.59
CA TYR A 424 16.15 -13.06 21.79
C TYR A 424 15.34 -11.85 22.23
N THR A 425 15.56 -11.44 23.48
CA THR A 425 14.98 -10.21 24.03
C THR A 425 15.77 -9.01 23.54
N VAL A 426 15.08 -7.93 23.14
CA VAL A 426 15.68 -6.64 22.79
C VAL A 426 14.93 -5.54 23.52
N GLY A 427 15.59 -4.88 24.47
CA GLY A 427 14.92 -3.93 25.35
C GLY A 427 13.73 -4.59 26.06
N ASN A 428 12.55 -4.00 25.92
CA ASN A 428 11.29 -4.55 26.43
C ASN A 428 10.56 -5.45 25.41
N GLY A 429 11.11 -5.60 24.20
CA GLY A 429 10.55 -6.42 23.14
C GLY A 429 11.21 -7.80 22.99
N TYR A 430 10.77 -8.54 21.99
CA TYR A 430 11.25 -9.88 21.67
C TYR A 430 11.27 -10.10 20.16
N ILE A 431 12.31 -10.79 19.69
CA ILE A 431 12.54 -11.07 18.28
C ILE A 431 12.51 -12.57 18.05
N ALA A 432 11.92 -12.99 16.94
CA ALA A 432 12.11 -14.30 16.34
C ALA A 432 12.55 -14.12 14.88
N VAL A 433 13.66 -14.77 14.51
CA VAL A 433 14.26 -14.72 13.18
C VAL A 433 14.07 -16.08 12.52
N PHE A 434 13.52 -16.07 11.31
CA PHE A 434 13.25 -17.25 10.51
C PHE A 434 14.02 -17.17 9.19
N ASP A 435 14.36 -18.33 8.64
CA ASP A 435 14.83 -18.40 7.25
C ASP A 435 13.75 -17.84 6.32
N TRP A 436 14.17 -17.05 5.33
CA TRP A 436 13.27 -16.65 4.26
C TRP A 436 12.98 -17.85 3.35
N VAL A 437 11.71 -18.05 3.04
CA VAL A 437 11.26 -19.03 2.04
C VAL A 437 10.67 -18.27 0.87
N ASP A 438 11.11 -18.61 -0.34
CA ASP A 438 10.51 -18.07 -1.56
C ASP A 438 9.13 -18.70 -1.78
N GLY A 439 8.25 -17.94 -2.42
CA GLY A 439 6.86 -18.31 -2.66
C GLY A 439 5.87 -17.26 -2.17
N GLU A 440 4.59 -17.59 -2.30
CA GLU A 440 3.50 -16.67 -2.02
C GLU A 440 2.53 -17.28 -1.01
N GLY A 441 2.05 -16.44 -0.07
CA GLY A 441 1.02 -16.84 0.87
C GLY A 441 -0.29 -17.16 0.15
N LEU A 442 -0.86 -18.35 0.39
CA LEU A 442 -2.09 -18.78 -0.28
C LEU A 442 -3.30 -17.91 0.08
N ARG A 443 -3.19 -17.05 1.10
CA ARG A 443 -4.20 -16.05 1.49
C ARG A 443 -3.59 -14.67 1.69
N SER A 444 -3.22 -14.01 0.60
CA SER A 444 -2.61 -12.66 0.59
C SER A 444 -3.65 -11.53 0.75
N TYR A 445 -4.19 -11.35 1.95
CA TYR A 445 -5.24 -10.34 2.25
C TYR A 445 -4.88 -8.90 1.92
N TRP A 446 -3.59 -8.55 1.99
CA TRP A 446 -3.09 -7.21 1.68
C TRP A 446 -3.30 -6.83 0.20
N ASN A 447 -3.27 -7.82 -0.67
CA ASN A 447 -3.32 -7.63 -2.12
C ASN A 447 -4.67 -8.01 -2.73
N PHE A 448 -5.35 -8.99 -2.14
CA PHE A 448 -6.61 -9.53 -2.65
C PHE A 448 -7.62 -9.71 -1.52
N VAL A 449 -8.81 -9.13 -1.65
CA VAL A 449 -9.91 -9.23 -0.67
C VAL A 449 -11.20 -9.55 -1.41
N GLY A 450 -12.03 -10.44 -0.86
CA GLY A 450 -13.32 -10.81 -1.44
C GLY A 450 -13.17 -11.51 -2.80
N GLU A 451 -14.03 -11.17 -3.75
CA GLU A 451 -14.06 -11.74 -5.10
C GLU A 451 -12.69 -11.77 -5.81
N PRO A 452 -11.86 -10.70 -5.81
CA PRO A 452 -10.50 -10.75 -6.35
C PRO A 452 -9.60 -11.87 -5.80
N MET A 453 -9.72 -12.23 -4.51
CA MET A 453 -8.94 -13.35 -3.96
C MET A 453 -9.33 -14.66 -4.63
N TRP A 454 -10.61 -14.80 -4.96
CA TRP A 454 -11.13 -16.01 -5.56
C TRP A 454 -10.95 -16.08 -7.07
N LYS A 455 -11.24 -14.99 -7.80
CA LYS A 455 -11.41 -14.97 -9.27
C LYS A 455 -10.25 -14.33 -10.05
N SER A 456 -9.27 -13.71 -9.39
CA SER A 456 -8.16 -13.04 -10.09
C SER A 456 -7.01 -14.00 -10.41
N GLU A 457 -6.55 -14.05 -11.65
CA GLU A 457 -5.36 -14.81 -12.05
C GLU A 457 -4.07 -14.40 -11.32
N ALA A 458 -4.00 -13.16 -10.82
CA ALA A 458 -2.87 -12.69 -10.01
C ALA A 458 -2.89 -13.25 -8.58
N SER A 459 -4.05 -13.70 -8.09
CA SER A 459 -4.20 -14.22 -6.73
C SER A 459 -3.48 -15.58 -6.59
N PRO A 460 -2.61 -15.76 -5.57
CA PRO A 460 -2.02 -17.06 -5.26
C PRO A 460 -3.08 -18.13 -5.00
N ASN A 461 -4.17 -17.74 -4.34
CA ASN A 461 -5.30 -18.60 -4.03
C ASN A 461 -5.98 -19.14 -5.30
N TYR A 462 -6.19 -18.28 -6.30
CA TYR A 462 -6.72 -18.67 -7.60
C TYR A 462 -5.74 -19.59 -8.34
N ARG A 463 -4.48 -19.19 -8.45
CA ARG A 463 -3.44 -19.97 -9.16
C ARG A 463 -3.28 -21.36 -8.54
N PHE A 464 -3.31 -21.46 -7.21
CA PHE A 464 -3.21 -22.72 -6.51
C PHE A 464 -4.36 -23.66 -6.87
N ARG A 465 -5.61 -23.19 -6.86
CA ARG A 465 -6.78 -24.01 -7.27
C ARG A 465 -6.71 -24.51 -8.70
N HIS A 466 -6.03 -23.78 -9.58
CA HIS A 466 -5.85 -24.13 -10.98
C HIS A 466 -4.62 -25.02 -11.24
N LEU A 467 -3.85 -25.38 -10.20
CA LEU A 467 -2.82 -26.40 -10.31
C LEU A 467 -3.43 -27.78 -10.63
N PRO A 468 -2.67 -28.65 -11.32
CA PRO A 468 -3.03 -30.05 -11.46
C PRO A 468 -3.40 -30.67 -10.10
N THR A 469 -4.52 -31.40 -10.06
CA THR A 469 -5.06 -31.97 -8.82
C THR A 469 -4.02 -32.76 -8.03
N GLN A 470 -3.10 -33.46 -8.70
CA GLN A 470 -2.03 -34.23 -8.06
C GLN A 470 -1.06 -33.35 -7.26
N LYS A 471 -0.73 -32.14 -7.74
CA LYS A 471 0.11 -31.19 -6.98
C LYS A 471 -0.61 -30.71 -5.72
N ARG A 472 -1.92 -30.44 -5.84
CA ARG A 472 -2.75 -30.03 -4.70
C ARG A 472 -2.89 -31.16 -3.66
N ILE A 473 -3.09 -32.41 -4.11
CA ILE A 473 -3.08 -33.59 -3.23
C ILE A 473 -1.74 -33.74 -2.51
N ALA A 474 -0.62 -33.52 -3.20
CA ALA A 474 0.70 -33.60 -2.57
C ALA A 474 0.87 -32.57 -1.44
N VAL A 475 0.31 -31.37 -1.58
CA VAL A 475 0.29 -30.37 -0.49
C VAL A 475 -0.58 -30.85 0.69
N VAL A 476 -1.76 -31.44 0.42
CA VAL A 476 -2.60 -32.05 1.46
C VAL A 476 -1.83 -33.16 2.20
N ASP A 477 -1.07 -33.98 1.49
CA ASP A 477 -0.23 -35.03 2.09
C ASP A 477 0.84 -34.45 3.04
N LYS A 478 1.57 -33.41 2.59
CA LYS A 478 2.57 -32.71 3.42
C LYS A 478 1.95 -32.11 4.69
N ILE A 479 0.75 -31.53 4.57
CA ILE A 479 0.02 -30.97 5.72
C ILE A 479 -0.40 -32.07 6.69
N MET A 480 -0.93 -33.19 6.19
CA MET A 480 -1.29 -34.32 7.04
C MET A 480 -0.08 -34.92 7.76
N GLU A 481 1.07 -35.03 7.07
CA GLU A 481 2.32 -35.49 7.67
C GLU A 481 2.79 -34.57 8.81
N PHE A 482 2.81 -33.26 8.56
CA PHE A 482 3.16 -32.29 9.61
C PHE A 482 2.20 -32.35 10.80
N HIS A 483 0.89 -32.42 10.55
CA HIS A 483 -0.08 -32.47 11.64
C HIS A 483 -0.09 -33.81 12.39
N LYS A 484 0.37 -34.90 11.75
CA LYS A 484 0.68 -36.13 12.49
C LYS A 484 1.86 -35.93 13.43
N HIS A 485 2.91 -35.26 12.96
CA HIS A 485 4.08 -34.93 13.78
C HIS A 485 3.70 -34.09 15.01
N ILE A 486 2.89 -33.05 14.84
CA ILE A 486 2.51 -32.18 15.98
C ILE A 486 1.63 -32.92 16.99
N VAL A 487 0.74 -33.80 16.55
CA VAL A 487 -0.05 -34.67 17.44
C VAL A 487 0.85 -35.62 18.23
N ASP A 488 1.84 -36.24 17.60
CA ASP A 488 2.80 -37.13 18.28
C ASP A 488 3.64 -36.39 19.33
N LYS A 489 3.84 -35.09 19.13
CA LYS A 489 4.50 -34.19 20.08
C LYS A 489 3.56 -33.68 21.19
N GLY A 490 2.29 -34.07 21.15
CA GLY A 490 1.28 -33.69 22.13
C GLY A 490 0.74 -32.28 21.93
N TYR A 491 0.60 -31.82 20.68
CA TYR A 491 0.01 -30.53 20.33
C TYR A 491 -1.32 -30.67 19.59
N VAL A 492 -2.12 -29.61 19.65
CA VAL A 492 -3.34 -29.42 18.85
C VAL A 492 -3.23 -28.07 18.14
N PRO A 493 -3.51 -28.00 16.83
CA PRO A 493 -3.46 -26.77 16.07
C PRO A 493 -4.64 -25.87 16.46
N VAL A 494 -4.37 -24.59 16.62
CA VAL A 494 -5.36 -23.51 16.71
C VAL A 494 -4.96 -22.48 15.67
N ASP A 495 -5.95 -21.88 15.02
CA ASP A 495 -5.76 -20.84 13.99
C ASP A 495 -4.98 -21.28 12.74
N PHE A 496 -5.01 -22.57 12.38
CA PHE A 496 -4.49 -23.03 11.08
C PHE A 496 -5.53 -22.82 9.98
N TYR A 497 -5.16 -22.09 8.93
CA TYR A 497 -5.99 -21.88 7.74
C TYR A 497 -5.13 -21.54 6.52
N GLY A 498 -5.74 -21.17 5.39
CA GLY A 498 -5.00 -20.81 4.17
C GLY A 498 -3.98 -19.64 4.30
N GLY A 499 -4.05 -18.84 5.37
CA GLY A 499 -3.04 -17.81 5.67
C GLY A 499 -1.76 -18.38 6.29
N SER A 500 -1.79 -19.61 6.78
CA SER A 500 -0.67 -20.32 7.39
C SER A 500 0.19 -21.07 6.35
N MET A 501 0.00 -20.82 5.06
CA MET A 501 0.55 -21.61 3.95
C MET A 501 1.27 -20.73 2.93
N ILE A 502 2.49 -21.10 2.58
CA ILE A 502 3.30 -20.51 1.50
C ILE A 502 3.52 -21.57 0.42
N TYR A 503 3.32 -21.19 -0.83
CA TYR A 503 3.58 -22.05 -1.98
C TYR A 503 4.40 -21.31 -3.04
N ASP A 504 5.47 -21.95 -3.51
CA ASP A 504 6.26 -21.47 -4.63
C ASP A 504 5.76 -22.14 -5.93
N PHE A 505 5.21 -21.32 -6.83
CA PHE A 505 4.65 -21.78 -8.10
C PHE A 505 5.70 -22.17 -9.13
N ASP A 506 6.95 -21.72 -8.97
CA ASP A 506 8.04 -22.01 -9.90
C ASP A 506 8.72 -23.34 -9.54
N THR A 507 8.81 -23.66 -8.25
CA THR A 507 9.52 -24.85 -7.74
C THR A 507 8.61 -25.95 -7.18
N ASP A 508 7.31 -25.67 -7.03
CA ASP A 508 6.32 -26.49 -6.32
C ASP A 508 6.64 -26.71 -4.83
N ASP A 509 7.47 -25.85 -4.24
CA ASP A 509 7.84 -25.94 -2.83
C ASP A 509 6.72 -25.42 -1.91
N PHE A 510 6.61 -26.00 -0.72
CA PHE A 510 5.52 -25.73 0.21
C PHE A 510 6.01 -25.64 1.64
N HIS A 511 5.59 -24.57 2.33
CA HIS A 511 5.90 -24.32 3.73
C HIS A 511 4.67 -23.87 4.52
N ILE A 512 4.58 -24.31 5.76
CA ILE A 512 3.70 -23.79 6.79
C ILE A 512 4.44 -22.66 7.50
N CYS A 513 3.82 -21.48 7.58
CA CYS A 513 4.47 -20.27 8.08
C CYS A 513 3.94 -19.78 9.43
N ASP A 514 2.78 -20.27 9.88
CA ASP A 514 2.16 -19.79 11.11
C ASP A 514 1.65 -20.95 11.97
N ILE A 515 2.24 -21.06 13.17
CA ILE A 515 1.83 -21.98 14.23
C ILE A 515 1.79 -21.28 15.59
N ASP A 516 1.71 -19.94 15.61
CA ASP A 516 1.89 -19.11 16.81
C ASP A 516 0.91 -19.50 17.95
N PHE A 517 -0.25 -20.06 17.59
CA PHE A 517 -1.32 -20.45 18.51
C PHE A 517 -1.44 -21.95 18.78
N TYR A 518 -0.54 -22.79 18.26
CA TYR A 518 -0.64 -24.22 18.52
C TYR A 518 -0.45 -24.51 20.02
N CYS A 519 -1.39 -25.27 20.57
CA CYS A 519 -1.50 -25.48 22.00
C CYS A 519 -1.00 -26.86 22.41
N LYS A 520 -0.36 -26.93 23.58
CA LYS A 520 0.04 -28.21 24.18
C LYS A 520 -1.18 -28.90 24.81
N THR A 521 -1.26 -30.21 24.65
CA THR A 521 -2.32 -31.04 25.26
C THR A 521 -2.01 -31.38 26.72
N PRO A 522 -3.03 -31.60 27.58
CA PRO A 522 -4.47 -31.51 27.28
C PRO A 522 -4.92 -30.05 27.07
N ALA A 523 -5.73 -29.82 26.03
CA ALA A 523 -6.22 -28.51 25.65
C ALA A 523 -7.75 -28.45 25.71
N LYS A 524 -8.29 -27.28 26.07
CA LYS A 524 -9.73 -27.01 26.10
C LYS A 524 -10.00 -25.70 25.40
N ASN A 525 -11.22 -25.55 24.90
CA ASN A 525 -11.72 -24.28 24.44
C ASN A 525 -11.94 -23.36 25.65
N ASP A 526 -11.14 -22.32 25.80
CA ASP A 526 -11.14 -21.42 26.95
C ASP A 526 -11.76 -20.04 26.63
N MET A 527 -12.21 -19.82 25.40
CA MET A 527 -12.69 -18.52 24.90
C MET A 527 -14.06 -18.56 24.21
N GLY A 528 -14.71 -19.73 24.13
CA GLY A 528 -16.00 -19.92 23.47
C GLY A 528 -15.81 -20.09 21.97
N LYS A 529 -15.45 -19.03 21.25
CA LYS A 529 -15.02 -19.14 19.84
C LYS A 529 -13.50 -19.02 19.78
N MET A 530 -12.81 -20.12 19.49
CA MET A 530 -11.35 -20.12 19.29
C MET A 530 -10.95 -19.21 18.13
N TRP A 531 -9.71 -18.72 18.14
CA TRP A 531 -9.13 -18.05 16.97
C TRP A 531 -9.05 -19.02 15.79
N GLY A 532 -9.38 -18.52 14.60
CA GLY A 532 -9.48 -19.37 13.42
C GLY A 532 -10.37 -18.82 12.31
N SER A 533 -10.13 -19.31 11.10
CA SER A 533 -11.07 -19.17 10.01
C SER A 533 -12.25 -20.14 10.20
N SER A 534 -13.48 -19.61 10.16
CA SER A 534 -14.70 -20.43 10.28
C SER A 534 -14.82 -21.57 9.26
N ARG A 535 -14.12 -21.47 8.12
CA ARG A 535 -14.00 -22.50 7.09
C ARG A 535 -13.30 -23.77 7.60
N PHE A 536 -12.38 -23.61 8.54
CA PHE A 536 -11.51 -24.67 9.07
C PHE A 536 -11.96 -25.17 10.44
N MET A 537 -12.58 -24.30 11.25
CA MET A 537 -12.95 -24.59 12.62
C MET A 537 -13.99 -25.71 12.74
N SER A 538 -13.73 -26.61 13.68
CA SER A 538 -14.61 -27.67 14.13
C SER A 538 -15.71 -27.14 15.08
N PRO A 539 -16.83 -27.87 15.26
CA PRO A 539 -17.88 -27.48 16.19
C PRO A 539 -17.41 -27.21 17.63
N GLU A 540 -16.48 -28.03 18.15
CA GLU A 540 -15.95 -27.88 19.51
C GLU A 540 -15.11 -26.60 19.71
N GLU A 541 -14.57 -26.02 18.63
CA GLU A 541 -13.89 -24.73 18.67
C GLU A 541 -14.86 -23.54 18.80
N TYR A 542 -16.17 -23.80 18.84
CA TYR A 542 -17.23 -22.83 19.17
C TYR A 542 -17.88 -23.08 20.54
N GLU A 543 -17.45 -24.10 21.29
CA GLU A 543 -18.06 -24.51 22.54
C GLU A 543 -17.10 -24.33 23.73
N LEU A 544 -17.39 -23.35 24.59
CA LEU A 544 -16.60 -23.08 25.80
C LEU A 544 -16.51 -24.33 26.69
N GLY A 545 -15.28 -24.71 27.06
CA GLY A 545 -14.96 -25.86 27.90
C GLY A 545 -14.80 -27.19 27.18
N ALA A 546 -15.12 -27.25 25.87
CA ALA A 546 -14.98 -28.46 25.06
C ALA A 546 -13.51 -28.89 24.95
N ASP A 547 -13.27 -30.21 24.85
CA ASP A 547 -11.94 -30.76 24.69
C ASP A 547 -11.44 -30.53 23.25
N LEU A 548 -10.24 -29.95 23.14
CA LEU A 548 -9.51 -29.82 21.89
C LEU A 548 -8.47 -30.94 21.84
N ASP A 549 -8.71 -31.93 20.97
CA ASP A 549 -7.94 -33.17 20.93
C ASP A 549 -7.67 -33.64 19.49
N GLU A 550 -7.15 -34.85 19.34
CA GLU A 550 -6.82 -35.41 18.03
C GLU A 550 -8.02 -35.46 17.05
N LYS A 551 -9.26 -35.57 17.55
CA LYS A 551 -10.45 -35.53 16.69
C LYS A 551 -10.77 -34.13 16.18
N THR A 552 -10.33 -33.10 16.89
CA THR A 552 -10.33 -31.71 16.42
C THR A 552 -9.36 -31.57 15.25
N VAL A 553 -8.17 -32.17 15.35
CA VAL A 553 -7.18 -32.20 14.25
C VAL A 553 -7.69 -32.96 13.03
N VAL A 554 -8.37 -34.10 13.23
CA VAL A 554 -9.01 -34.85 12.13
C VAL A 554 -10.00 -33.98 11.36
N TYR A 555 -10.83 -33.20 12.07
CA TYR A 555 -11.76 -32.28 11.41
C TYR A 555 -11.01 -31.22 10.59
N LEU A 556 -10.00 -30.58 11.20
CA LEU A 556 -9.19 -29.56 10.54
C LEU A 556 -8.55 -30.08 9.23
N LEU A 557 -8.00 -31.29 9.25
CA LEU A 557 -7.36 -31.90 8.07
C LEU A 557 -8.39 -32.22 6.97
N GLY A 558 -9.59 -32.66 7.35
CA GLY A 558 -10.70 -32.80 6.41
C GLY A 558 -11.11 -31.47 5.78
N ALA A 559 -11.25 -30.42 6.59
CA ALA A 559 -11.59 -29.07 6.11
C ALA A 559 -10.48 -28.51 5.20
N THR A 560 -9.22 -28.75 5.53
CA THR A 560 -8.07 -28.38 4.71
C THR A 560 -8.13 -29.05 3.33
N ALA A 561 -8.48 -30.34 3.28
CA ALA A 561 -8.66 -31.03 2.02
C ALA A 561 -9.79 -30.39 1.16
N PHE A 562 -10.90 -29.97 1.77
CA PHE A 562 -11.98 -29.25 1.07
C PHE A 562 -11.55 -27.87 0.55
N GLU A 563 -10.75 -27.11 1.30
CA GLU A 563 -10.21 -25.84 0.78
C GLU A 563 -9.28 -26.08 -0.42
N LEU A 564 -8.31 -26.98 -0.26
CA LEU A 564 -7.23 -27.14 -1.25
C LEU A 564 -7.67 -27.90 -2.51
N LEU A 565 -8.70 -28.76 -2.40
CA LEU A 565 -9.22 -29.55 -3.51
C LEU A 565 -10.55 -29.04 -4.06
N ALA A 566 -10.97 -27.82 -3.68
CA ALA A 566 -12.11 -27.16 -4.29
C ALA A 566 -11.85 -26.87 -5.79
N ASN A 567 -12.89 -27.03 -6.60
CA ASN A 567 -12.93 -26.54 -7.98
C ASN A 567 -13.35 -25.06 -8.00
N ASP A 568 -12.94 -24.34 -9.04
CA ASP A 568 -13.43 -22.98 -9.28
C ASP A 568 -14.85 -23.02 -9.84
N THR A 569 -15.84 -23.05 -8.95
CA THR A 569 -17.27 -23.01 -9.30
C THR A 569 -17.97 -21.92 -8.49
N GLU A 570 -19.09 -21.43 -9.02
CA GLU A 570 -19.90 -20.42 -8.32
C GLU A 570 -20.37 -20.90 -6.94
N GLU A 571 -20.69 -22.20 -6.82
CA GLU A 571 -21.06 -22.80 -5.53
C GLU A 571 -19.89 -22.75 -4.53
N SER A 572 -18.67 -23.06 -4.98
CA SER A 572 -17.47 -23.01 -4.13
C SER A 572 -17.17 -21.58 -3.71
N TYR A 573 -17.28 -20.63 -4.64
CA TYR A 573 -17.09 -19.21 -4.37
C TYR A 573 -18.11 -18.70 -3.34
N GLN A 574 -19.40 -18.94 -3.55
CA GLN A 574 -20.44 -18.46 -2.63
C GLN A 574 -20.27 -19.07 -1.23
N ALA A 575 -19.98 -20.36 -1.14
CA ALA A 575 -19.69 -20.99 0.14
C ALA A 575 -18.48 -20.34 0.84
N TRP A 576 -17.41 -20.08 0.09
CA TRP A 576 -16.19 -19.45 0.60
C TRP A 576 -16.43 -18.01 1.07
N GLU A 577 -17.20 -17.22 0.30
CA GLU A 577 -17.60 -15.85 0.63
C GLU A 577 -18.46 -15.82 1.90
N ASP A 578 -19.35 -16.81 2.08
CA ASP A 578 -20.16 -17.01 3.29
C ASP A 578 -19.37 -17.54 4.50
N GLY A 579 -18.03 -17.67 4.38
CA GLY A 579 -17.18 -18.17 5.45
C GLY A 579 -17.26 -19.68 5.69
N LYS A 580 -17.64 -20.45 4.66
CA LYS A 580 -17.80 -21.92 4.68
C LYS A 580 -17.02 -22.58 3.54
N LEU A 581 -17.02 -23.90 3.53
CA LEU A 581 -16.48 -24.70 2.43
C LEU A 581 -17.60 -25.51 1.81
N SER A 582 -17.69 -25.55 0.47
CA SER A 582 -18.60 -26.49 -0.16
C SER A 582 -18.12 -27.93 0.14
N ARG A 583 -19.07 -28.77 0.51
CA ARG A 583 -18.87 -30.20 0.81
C ARG A 583 -19.66 -31.07 -0.18
N SER A 584 -19.89 -30.55 -1.38
CA SER A 584 -20.54 -31.29 -2.46
C SER A 584 -19.48 -31.94 -3.36
N PHE A 585 -19.79 -33.09 -3.94
CA PHE A 585 -18.83 -33.75 -4.83
C PHE A 585 -18.63 -32.97 -6.14
N GLY A 586 -19.64 -32.18 -6.59
CA GLY A 586 -19.52 -31.36 -7.80
C GLY A 586 -18.52 -30.20 -7.67
N THR A 587 -18.19 -29.81 -6.44
CA THR A 587 -17.19 -28.76 -6.14
C THR A 587 -15.81 -29.34 -5.81
N TRP A 588 -15.63 -30.66 -5.96
CA TRP A 588 -14.41 -31.37 -5.57
C TRP A 588 -13.60 -31.81 -6.79
N SER A 589 -12.28 -31.60 -6.74
CA SER A 589 -11.37 -31.83 -7.87
C SER A 589 -10.74 -33.22 -7.94
N ALA A 590 -10.82 -34.02 -6.87
CA ALA A 590 -10.17 -35.33 -6.76
C ALA A 590 -11.18 -36.49 -6.83
N THR A 591 -10.71 -37.72 -6.57
CA THR A 591 -11.55 -38.93 -6.68
C THR A 591 -12.66 -38.94 -5.63
N LYS A 592 -13.73 -39.70 -5.93
CA LYS A 592 -14.83 -39.92 -4.98
C LYS A 592 -14.36 -40.58 -3.68
N ALA A 593 -13.40 -41.49 -3.75
CA ALA A 593 -12.82 -42.12 -2.57
C ALA A 593 -12.16 -41.10 -1.63
N LEU A 594 -11.39 -40.15 -2.17
CA LEU A 594 -10.77 -39.07 -1.37
C LEU A 594 -11.82 -38.11 -0.81
N PHE A 595 -12.86 -37.80 -1.58
CA PHE A 595 -13.98 -37.00 -1.12
C PHE A 595 -14.67 -37.65 0.09
N ASP A 596 -14.94 -38.97 0.03
CA ASP A 596 -15.63 -39.68 1.12
C ASP A 596 -14.79 -39.73 2.40
N VAL A 597 -13.46 -39.86 2.26
CA VAL A 597 -12.53 -39.74 3.40
C VAL A 597 -12.58 -38.35 4.03
N ALA A 598 -12.46 -37.29 3.22
CA ALA A 598 -12.52 -35.91 3.73
C ALA A 598 -13.88 -35.60 4.36
N LEU A 599 -14.99 -36.07 3.75
CA LEU A 599 -16.35 -35.87 4.25
C LEU A 599 -16.55 -36.50 5.63
N LYS A 600 -16.05 -37.72 5.84
CA LYS A 600 -16.09 -38.38 7.15
C LYS A 600 -15.30 -37.61 8.21
N ALA A 601 -14.13 -37.10 7.84
CA ALA A 601 -13.27 -36.34 8.75
C ALA A 601 -13.96 -35.07 9.27
N VAL A 602 -14.76 -34.40 8.44
CA VAL A 602 -15.48 -33.16 8.80
C VAL A 602 -16.89 -33.38 9.37
N SER A 603 -17.22 -34.60 9.82
CA SER A 603 -18.51 -34.87 10.46
C SER A 603 -18.73 -33.94 11.66
N LYS A 604 -19.95 -33.40 11.79
CA LYS A 604 -20.31 -32.57 12.95
C LYS A 604 -20.30 -33.40 14.24
N ASP A 605 -20.75 -34.65 14.15
CA ASP A 605 -20.67 -35.60 15.25
C ASP A 605 -19.23 -36.13 15.38
N ARG A 606 -18.60 -35.85 16.52
CA ARG A 606 -17.22 -36.29 16.84
C ARG A 606 -17.07 -37.81 16.89
N SER A 607 -18.14 -38.55 17.14
CA SER A 607 -18.11 -40.02 17.18
C SER A 607 -18.00 -40.65 15.78
N GLU A 608 -18.47 -39.94 14.74
CA GLU A 608 -18.46 -40.39 13.35
C GLU A 608 -17.14 -40.08 12.61
N ARG A 609 -16.27 -39.25 13.19
CA ARG A 609 -14.95 -38.93 12.64
C ARG A 609 -13.97 -40.11 12.81
N TYR A 610 -12.85 -40.09 12.09
CA TYR A 610 -11.72 -40.98 12.40
C TYR A 610 -11.25 -40.76 13.84
N LYS A 611 -10.82 -41.83 14.53
CA LYS A 611 -10.45 -41.74 15.94
C LYS A 611 -9.12 -41.02 16.12
N THR A 612 -8.21 -41.17 15.16
CA THR A 612 -6.86 -40.62 15.18
C THR A 612 -6.48 -40.03 13.82
N VAL A 613 -5.49 -39.15 13.78
CA VAL A 613 -4.88 -38.63 12.55
C VAL A 613 -4.22 -39.79 11.78
N SER A 614 -3.64 -40.78 12.47
CA SER A 614 -3.09 -42.00 11.83
C SER A 614 -4.14 -42.76 11.02
N GLU A 615 -5.34 -42.93 11.57
CA GLU A 615 -6.46 -43.60 10.90
C GLU A 615 -6.91 -42.81 9.67
N LEU A 616 -7.03 -41.48 9.80
CA LEU A 616 -7.34 -40.61 8.66
C LEU A 616 -6.30 -40.74 7.55
N ILE A 617 -5.00 -40.65 7.87
CA ILE A 617 -3.91 -40.77 6.90
C ILE A 617 -3.92 -42.13 6.22
N THR A 618 -4.18 -43.20 6.98
CA THR A 618 -4.27 -44.57 6.42
C THR A 618 -5.42 -44.67 5.42
N ALA A 619 -6.60 -44.14 5.77
CA ALA A 619 -7.77 -44.11 4.88
C ALA A 619 -7.52 -43.23 3.64
N TRP A 620 -6.90 -42.07 3.81
CA TRP A 620 -6.52 -41.15 2.74
C TRP A 620 -5.56 -41.81 1.74
N ASN A 621 -4.50 -42.45 2.25
CA ASN A 621 -3.52 -43.16 1.41
C ASN A 621 -4.15 -44.35 0.67
N ALA A 622 -5.03 -45.12 1.32
CA ALA A 622 -5.78 -46.18 0.64
C ALA A 622 -6.68 -45.61 -0.47
N ALA A 623 -7.36 -44.50 -0.21
CA ALA A 623 -8.24 -43.83 -1.18
C ALA A 623 -7.49 -43.24 -2.39
N LYS A 624 -6.21 -42.87 -2.25
CA LYS A 624 -5.36 -42.43 -3.38
C LYS A 624 -5.06 -43.56 -4.37
N VAL A 625 -5.03 -44.82 -3.90
CA VAL A 625 -4.74 -46.00 -4.74
C VAL A 625 -5.99 -46.52 -5.46
N ILE A 626 -7.18 -46.21 -4.93
CA ILE A 626 -8.46 -46.55 -5.55
C ILE A 626 -8.74 -45.51 -6.65
N ASN A 627 -8.56 -45.92 -7.90
CA ASN A 627 -8.74 -45.15 -9.16
C ASN A 627 -7.48 -44.62 -9.86
N ASN A 628 -6.35 -45.35 -9.80
CA ASN A 628 -5.44 -45.39 -10.96
C ASN A 628 -5.79 -46.55 -11.88
#